data_AF-A0A1H0BLC3-F1
#
_entry.id   AF-A0A1H0BLC3-F1
#
_cell.length_a   1.000
_cell.length_b   1.000
_cell.length_c   1.000
_cell.angle_alpha   90.00
_cell.angle_beta   90.00
_cell.angle_gamma   90.00
#
_symmetry.space_group_name_H-M   'P 1'
#
loop_
_entity.id
_entity.type
_entity.pdbx_description
1 polymer ?
#
loop_
_entity_poly.entity_id
_entity_poly.type
_entity_poly.pdbx_seq_one_letter_code
_entity_poly.pdbx_strand_id
1 'polypeptide(L)' 'MKGHIVLLAVLLVSCSEQAERTYTVDELIADEALLAEIMAACGTNPGELGNTPNCQNAAAADFKASFRRMRKALGG' A
#
# COMPACT_ATOMS: atom_id res chain seq x y z
N MET A 1 41.44 -14.11 33.48
CA MET A 1 40.04 -14.30 33.07
C MET A 1 39.86 -13.59 31.73
N LYS A 2 39.90 -14.33 30.62
CA LYS A 2 39.77 -13.77 29.27
C LYS A 2 38.27 -13.54 29.02
N GLY A 3 37.85 -12.27 29.06
CA GLY A 3 36.46 -11.89 28.81
C GLY A 3 36.12 -12.13 27.34
N HIS A 4 35.27 -13.11 27.08
CA HIS A 4 34.78 -13.42 25.76
C HIS A 4 33.92 -12.27 25.24
N ILE A 5 34.45 -11.55 24.27
CA ILE A 5 33.71 -10.66 23.37
C ILE A 5 32.71 -11.53 22.62
N VAL A 6 31.42 -11.39 22.90
CA VAL A 6 30.36 -11.83 21.99
C VAL A 6 29.42 -10.65 21.80
N LEU A 7 29.76 -9.84 20.81
CA LEU A 7 28.89 -8.81 20.25
C LEU A 7 27.73 -9.54 19.57
N LEU A 8 26.60 -9.69 20.27
CA LEU A 8 25.33 -10.11 19.69
C LEU A 8 24.75 -8.93 18.90
N ALA A 9 25.39 -8.60 17.77
CA ALA A 9 24.79 -7.78 16.74
C ALA A 9 23.82 -8.68 15.96
N VAL A 10 22.61 -8.83 16.51
CA VAL A 10 21.48 -9.41 15.78
C VAL A 10 21.22 -8.47 14.61
N LEU A 11 21.68 -8.89 13.43
CA LEU A 11 21.29 -8.30 12.16
C LEU A 11 19.80 -8.59 11.99
N LEU A 12 18.94 -7.65 12.42
CA LEU A 12 17.57 -7.57 11.93
C LEU A 12 17.65 -7.15 10.47
N VAL A 13 17.96 -8.09 9.58
CA VAL A 13 17.60 -7.97 8.18
C VAL A 13 16.08 -7.93 8.18
N SER A 14 15.52 -6.72 8.04
CA SER A 14 14.14 -6.58 7.62
C SER A 14 14.06 -7.30 6.28
N CYS A 15 13.22 -8.33 6.21
CA CYS A 15 12.86 -8.95 4.96
C CYS A 15 12.13 -7.88 4.15
N SER A 16 12.88 -7.10 3.35
CA SER A 16 12.26 -6.23 2.37
C SER A 16 11.71 -7.16 1.31
N GLU A 17 10.42 -7.47 1.43
CA GLU A 17 9.65 -8.02 0.32
C GLU A 17 9.99 -7.16 -0.89
N GLN A 18 10.36 -7.80 -2.01
CA GLN A 18 10.78 -7.11 -3.23
C GLN A 18 9.86 -5.92 -3.44
N ALA A 19 10.43 -4.70 -3.44
CA ALA A 19 9.65 -3.49 -3.43
C ALA A 19 8.73 -3.50 -4.66
N GLU A 20 7.47 -3.87 -4.45
CA GLU A 20 6.46 -3.83 -5.47
C GLU A 20 6.41 -2.40 -6.00
N ARG A 21 6.24 -2.24 -7.31
CA ARG A 21 6.07 -0.90 -7.89
C ARG A 21 5.00 -0.18 -7.10
N THR A 22 5.35 0.96 -6.54
CA THR A 22 4.37 1.83 -5.88
C THR A 22 3.63 2.62 -6.95
N TYR A 23 2.32 2.42 -7.04
CA TYR A 23 1.45 3.17 -7.94
C TYR A 23 0.96 4.44 -7.26
N THR A 24 1.00 5.55 -7.96
CA THR A 24 0.43 6.81 -7.49
C THR A 24 -1.09 6.77 -7.55
N VAL A 25 -1.73 7.63 -6.76
CA VAL A 25 -3.19 7.79 -6.76
C VAL A 25 -3.74 8.09 -8.16
N ASP A 26 -3.06 8.94 -8.94
CA ASP A 26 -3.54 9.32 -10.27
C ASP A 26 -3.38 8.20 -11.30
N GLU A 27 -2.34 7.36 -11.20
CA GLU A 27 -2.21 6.14 -12.01
C GLU A 27 -3.35 5.16 -11.74
N LEU A 28 -3.70 4.97 -10.46
CA LEU A 28 -4.79 4.07 -10.06
C LEU A 28 -6.17 4.61 -10.45
N ILE A 29 -6.37 5.94 -10.46
CA ILE A 29 -7.60 6.54 -10.98
C ILE A 29 -7.71 6.35 -12.51
N ALA A 30 -6.58 6.34 -13.22
CA ALA A 30 -6.55 6.17 -14.67
C ALA A 30 -6.78 4.71 -15.11
N ASP A 31 -6.55 3.74 -14.22
CA ASP A 31 -6.71 2.31 -14.48
C ASP A 31 -7.60 1.63 -13.42
N GLU A 32 -8.91 1.61 -13.68
CA GLU A 32 -9.91 1.06 -12.75
C GLU A 32 -9.75 -0.45 -12.55
N ALA A 33 -9.20 -1.17 -13.52
CA ALA A 33 -8.95 -2.61 -13.40
C ALA A 33 -7.81 -2.89 -12.42
N LEU A 34 -6.69 -2.17 -12.56
CA LEU A 34 -5.57 -2.25 -11.63
C LEU A 34 -5.98 -1.82 -10.21
N LEU A 35 -6.79 -0.75 -10.08
CA LEU A 35 -7.32 -0.32 -8.79
C LEU A 35 -8.17 -1.43 -8.12
N ALA A 36 -9.05 -2.09 -8.88
CA ALA A 36 -9.88 -3.17 -8.36
C ALA A 36 -9.04 -4.39 -7.92
N GLU A 37 -8.00 -4.73 -8.69
CA GLU A 37 -7.06 -5.81 -8.35
C GLU A 37 -6.34 -5.52 -7.03
N ILE A 38 -5.76 -4.32 -6.90
CA ILE A 38 -5.05 -3.92 -5.67
C ILE A 38 -6.02 -3.89 -4.48
N MET A 39 -7.21 -3.30 -4.63
CA MET A 39 -8.22 -3.26 -3.56
C MET A 39 -8.64 -4.67 -3.11
N ALA A 40 -8.80 -5.61 -4.04
CA ALA A 40 -9.08 -7.00 -3.73
C ALA A 40 -7.93 -7.63 -2.93
N ALA A 41 -6.68 -7.41 -3.34
CA ALA A 41 -5.50 -7.88 -2.61
C ALA A 41 -5.44 -7.29 -1.19
N CYS A 42 -5.66 -5.99 -1.04
CA CYS A 42 -5.69 -5.29 0.25
C CYS A 42 -6.76 -5.85 1.21
N GLY A 43 -7.92 -6.23 0.68
CA GLY A 43 -9.03 -6.80 1.45
C GLY A 43 -8.77 -8.21 2.01
N THR A 44 -7.79 -8.94 1.46
CA THR A 44 -7.46 -10.30 1.94
C THR A 44 -6.72 -10.30 3.27
N ASN A 45 -5.97 -9.23 3.58
CA ASN A 45 -5.23 -9.08 4.82
C ASN A 45 -5.20 -7.59 5.25
N PRO A 46 -6.33 -7.07 5.76
CA PRO A 46 -6.47 -5.64 6.08
C PRO A 46 -5.52 -5.17 7.19
N GLY A 47 -4.97 -6.07 8.00
CA GLY A 47 -3.99 -5.75 9.04
C GLY A 47 -2.61 -5.43 8.44
N GLU A 48 -1.95 -6.44 7.87
CA GLU A 48 -0.58 -6.26 7.37
C GLU A 48 -0.51 -5.46 6.07
N LEU A 49 -1.45 -5.68 5.14
CA LEU A 49 -1.41 -5.03 3.82
C LEU A 49 -1.99 -3.62 3.82
N GLY A 50 -2.87 -3.29 4.77
CA GLY A 50 -3.51 -1.97 4.84
C GLY A 50 -2.52 -0.80 4.95
N ASN A 51 -1.34 -1.04 5.52
CA ASN A 51 -0.30 -0.03 5.67
C ASN A 51 0.71 0.00 4.50
N THR A 52 0.56 -0.87 3.50
CA THR A 52 1.43 -0.82 2.32
C THR A 52 1.15 0.45 1.50
N PRO A 53 2.16 1.02 0.80
CA PRO A 53 1.95 2.20 -0.04
C PRO A 53 0.84 2.01 -1.09
N ASN A 54 0.78 0.82 -1.72
CA ASN A 54 -0.23 0.52 -2.73
C ASN A 54 -1.65 0.46 -2.16
N CYS A 55 -1.85 -0.12 -0.97
CA CYS A 55 -3.18 -0.13 -0.35
C CYS A 55 -3.64 1.25 0.11
N GLN A 56 -2.73 2.08 0.63
CA GLN A 56 -3.03 3.47 0.98
C GLN A 56 -3.40 4.30 -0.26
N ASN A 57 -2.64 4.15 -1.34
CA ASN A 57 -2.91 4.86 -2.59
C ASN A 57 -4.21 4.38 -3.26
N ALA A 58 -4.51 3.08 -3.19
CA ALA A 58 -5.75 2.51 -3.72
C ALA A 58 -6.98 3.03 -2.95
N ALA A 59 -6.92 3.08 -1.62
CA ALA A 59 -7.99 3.65 -0.80
C ALA A 59 -8.23 5.14 -1.13
N ALA A 60 -7.16 5.92 -1.30
CA ALA A 60 -7.26 7.32 -1.70
C ALA A 60 -7.82 7.49 -3.11
N ALA A 61 -7.44 6.62 -4.06
CA ALA A 61 -7.93 6.62 -5.43
C ALA A 61 -9.43 6.30 -5.49
N ASP A 62 -9.89 5.27 -4.77
CA ASP A 62 -11.30 4.89 -4.68
C ASP A 62 -12.15 6.02 -4.09
N PHE A 63 -11.69 6.64 -2.99
CA PHE A 63 -12.36 7.79 -2.40
C PHE A 63 -12.47 8.97 -3.38
N LYS A 64 -11.38 9.31 -4.06
CA LYS A 64 -11.34 10.41 -5.04
C LYS A 64 -12.23 10.12 -6.25
N ALA A 65 -12.25 8.89 -6.74
CA ALA A 65 -13.12 8.47 -7.85
C ALA A 65 -14.60 8.54 -7.46
N SER A 66 -14.95 8.02 -6.28
CA SER A 66 -16.31 8.08 -5.73
C SER A 66 -16.78 9.52 -5.51
N PHE A 67 -15.93 10.38 -4.95
CA PHE A 67 -16.24 11.80 -4.78
C PHE A 67 -16.43 12.52 -6.12
N ARG A 68 -15.61 12.21 -7.14
CA ARG A 68 -15.79 12.78 -8.49
C ARG A 68 -17.13 12.38 -9.12
N ARG A 69 -17.53 11.11 -8.96
CA ARG A 69 -18.84 10.61 -9.44
C ARG A 69 -19.99 11.33 -8.73
N MET A 70 -19.89 11.48 -7.41
CA MET A 70 -20.87 12.23 -6.60
C MET A 70 -20.98 13.69 -7.05
N ARG A 71 -19.85 14.40 -7.16
CA ARG A 71 -19.82 15.80 -7.60
C ARG A 71 -20.46 15.97 -8.99
N LYS A 72 -20.17 15.06 -9.93
CA LYS A 72 -20.80 15.05 -11.26
C LYS A 72 -22.31 14.85 -11.18
N ALA A 73 -22.78 13.95 -10.31
CA ALA A 73 -24.21 13.72 -10.11
C ALA A 73 -24.95 14.93 -9.51
N LEU A 74 -24.24 15.76 -8.74
CA LEU A 74 -24.74 17.01 -8.15
C LEU A 74 -24.65 18.23 -9.09
N GLY A 75 -24.27 18.03 -10.36
CA GLY A 75 -24.19 19.11 -11.36
C GLY A 75 -22.92 19.96 -11.31
N GLY A 76 -21.87 19.48 -10.65
CA GLY A 76 -20.56 20.15 -10.58
C GLY A 76 -19.66 19.93 -11.79
#